data_AF-A0A3R6XY09-F1
#
_entry.id   AF-A0A3R6XY09-F1
#
_cell.length_a   1.000
_cell.length_b   1.000
_cell.length_c   1.000
_cell.angle_alpha   90.00
_cell.angle_beta   90.00
_cell.angle_gamma   90.00
#
_symmetry.space_group_name_H-M   'P 1'
#
loop_
_entity.id
_entity.type
_entity.pdbx_description
1 polymer ?
#
loop_
_entity_poly.entity_id
_entity_poly.type
_entity_poly.pdbx_seq_one_letter_code
_entity_poly.pdbx_strand_id
1 'polypeptide(L)'
;MITRFRLVAAVLAICGVACATVGAILFAQHQAKLDTKSIVSNIQQASALNVTFTALRSTMQLNGKSQATVYIVPRASDLEEDAGSALTFDAILTQPGNDVNETYVLLNNRAYWSISYSDGTPSTSGCMEPSQIPPIELLQSSLEGSHAVSVVDEHGAPTTVGCDQGQLLELKFAGETFVVCKSSANRITHVLGDDLTFTVEYIYDPNRVSDIVSDIVAPSTDRQCPFVRAALPKAPPSKVSGRVPRTLSLGRSSCSCNGLRRPCLFVHGLGTSSNGPTVDSLAEYWGSIQDNAPCCSSTNFVQMETVKRGWADEEIQHDFCRLALQYGTNNNRTTVGNLILVTHSMGNLVAGGALATGRCSFSEGVSWISLSAPMQGSKTANLLEQKCSSGGWGDAPIKEILNLVGKCPAERAFLQLKHQSTVDLTLHDQYAAAQKARINHPAKKLLCGVSSVGLNTVASGLKFVSSLSNHDTENDGVVDFWSCGVGVSTSGFGDSTRSANYKASLNHLDTSFRNGDGWWGDDRKPVKWFECAL
;
A
#
# COMPACT_ATOMS: atom_id res chain seq x y z
N MET A 1 -8.51 5.69 21.97
CA MET A 1 -9.60 5.18 21.10
C MET A 1 -9.18 5.16 19.62
N ILE A 2 -7.87 4.98 19.33
CA ILE A 2 -7.21 5.18 18.02
C ILE A 2 -6.52 3.88 17.53
N THR A 3 -6.69 2.77 18.26
CA THR A 3 -5.99 1.49 18.04
C THR A 3 -6.83 0.42 17.33
N ARG A 4 -7.98 0.77 16.77
CA ARG A 4 -8.84 -0.16 16.03
C ARG A 4 -8.90 0.31 14.58
N PHE A 5 -9.02 -0.62 13.63
CA PHE A 5 -8.90 -0.45 12.17
C PHE A 5 -7.51 -0.77 11.57
N ARG A 6 -7.00 -1.97 11.88
CA ARG A 6 -5.82 -2.57 11.23
C ARG A 6 -6.22 -3.68 10.26
N LEU A 7 -6.76 -3.23 9.14
CA LEU A 7 -6.45 -3.71 7.80
C LEU A 7 -6.29 -5.19 7.45
N VAL A 8 -7.35 -5.63 6.81
CA VAL A 8 -7.60 -6.81 6.02
C VAL A 8 -6.85 -6.83 4.67
N ALA A 9 -5.92 -7.75 4.47
CA ALA A 9 -5.60 -8.37 3.16
C ALA A 9 -4.57 -9.51 3.30
N ALA A 10 -4.93 -10.56 4.03
CA ALA A 10 -4.11 -11.78 4.14
C ALA A 10 -4.68 -12.97 3.38
N VAL A 11 -5.77 -12.79 2.63
CA VAL A 11 -6.36 -13.86 1.84
C VAL A 11 -5.82 -13.74 0.41
N LEU A 12 -5.10 -14.78 0.00
CA LEU A 12 -4.74 -15.17 -1.38
C LEU A 12 -3.33 -14.87 -1.89
N ALA A 13 -2.36 -14.90 -0.99
CA ALA A 13 -1.01 -15.28 -1.39
C ALA A 13 -0.90 -16.83 -1.35
N ILE A 14 -0.62 -17.42 -2.51
CA ILE A 14 -0.43 -18.86 -2.78
C ILE A 14 -1.74 -19.64 -2.98
N CYS A 15 -2.32 -19.58 -4.17
CA CYS A 15 -2.46 -20.75 -5.05
C CYS A 15 -3.08 -20.36 -6.40
N GLY A 16 -2.36 -20.63 -7.49
CA GLY A 16 -2.80 -20.32 -8.84
C GLY A 16 -1.94 -21.11 -9.81
N VAL A 17 -2.16 -22.42 -9.82
CA VAL A 17 -1.32 -23.38 -10.52
C VAL A 17 -2.29 -24.17 -11.37
N ALA A 18 -2.28 -23.95 -12.69
CA ALA A 18 -2.76 -24.91 -13.70
C ALA A 18 -2.38 -24.53 -15.13
N CYS A 19 -2.01 -25.53 -15.91
CA CYS A 19 -1.88 -25.45 -17.37
C CYS A 19 -2.26 -26.81 -17.96
N ALA A 20 -3.49 -26.93 -18.49
CA ALA A 20 -3.83 -27.88 -19.53
C ALA A 20 -4.93 -27.30 -20.43
N THR A 21 -4.58 -26.95 -21.65
CA THR A 21 -5.45 -27.19 -22.81
C THR A 21 -4.83 -28.32 -23.64
N VAL A 22 -5.69 -29.26 -24.03
CA VAL A 22 -5.36 -30.42 -24.85
C VAL A 22 -5.18 -29.99 -26.31
N GLY A 23 -4.02 -30.30 -26.90
CA GLY A 23 -3.86 -30.69 -28.31
C GLY A 23 -3.53 -29.60 -29.35
N ALA A 24 -2.25 -29.52 -29.76
CA ALA A 24 -1.81 -29.75 -31.15
C ALA A 24 -0.29 -29.53 -31.35
N ILE A 25 0.43 -30.64 -31.57
CA ILE A 25 1.32 -30.88 -32.73
C ILE A 25 2.30 -29.73 -33.11
N LEU A 26 3.55 -29.80 -32.63
CA LEU A 26 4.78 -29.96 -33.45
C LEU A 26 6.05 -29.68 -32.63
N PHE A 27 7.05 -30.53 -32.89
CA PHE A 27 8.41 -30.54 -32.37
C PHE A 27 9.12 -29.17 -32.38
N ALA A 28 9.84 -28.83 -31.31
CA ALA A 28 11.21 -28.32 -31.38
C ALA A 28 11.90 -28.22 -30.00
N GLN A 29 12.92 -29.07 -29.86
CA GLN A 29 14.17 -28.90 -29.10
C GLN A 29 14.16 -28.91 -27.56
N HIS A 30 14.91 -29.90 -27.05
CA HIS A 30 15.25 -30.11 -25.64
C HIS A 30 15.85 -28.87 -24.96
N GLN A 31 15.05 -28.28 -24.08
CA GLN A 31 15.50 -27.71 -22.82
C GLN A 31 14.60 -28.32 -21.74
N ALA A 32 15.17 -28.73 -20.60
CA ALA A 32 14.41 -29.33 -19.51
C ALA A 32 13.38 -28.31 -19.00
N LYS A 33 12.14 -28.37 -19.51
CA LYS A 33 11.03 -27.61 -18.94
C LYS A 33 10.88 -28.08 -17.50
N LEU A 34 11.00 -27.13 -16.57
CA LEU A 34 10.63 -27.33 -15.18
C LEU A 34 9.22 -27.93 -15.15
N ASP A 35 9.05 -29.06 -14.47
CA ASP A 35 7.73 -29.70 -14.33
C ASP A 35 6.90 -28.92 -13.31
N THR A 36 6.48 -27.70 -13.68
CA THR A 36 5.58 -26.86 -12.90
C THR A 36 4.13 -27.37 -12.99
N LYS A 37 3.83 -28.21 -13.99
CA LYS A 37 2.54 -28.86 -14.20
C LYS A 37 2.18 -29.86 -13.11
N SER A 38 3.13 -30.57 -12.53
CA SER A 38 2.83 -31.48 -11.41
C SER A 38 2.52 -30.74 -10.10
N ILE A 39 3.05 -29.52 -9.91
CA ILE A 39 2.70 -28.67 -8.77
C ILE A 39 1.21 -28.30 -8.78
N VAL A 40 0.67 -28.01 -9.97
CA VAL A 40 -0.76 -27.79 -10.23
C VAL A 40 -1.57 -28.94 -9.67
N SER A 41 -1.23 -30.13 -10.17
CA SER A 41 -2.00 -31.33 -9.96
C SER A 41 -2.05 -31.66 -8.49
N ASN A 42 -0.93 -31.47 -7.78
CA ASN A 42 -0.86 -31.67 -6.34
C ASN A 42 -1.78 -30.72 -5.57
N ILE A 43 -1.92 -29.47 -6.01
CA ILE A 43 -2.79 -28.47 -5.36
C ILE A 43 -4.25 -28.84 -5.57
N GLN A 44 -4.65 -29.17 -6.81
CA GLN A 44 -6.02 -29.57 -7.14
C GLN A 44 -6.45 -30.87 -6.47
N GLN A 45 -5.52 -31.78 -6.22
CA GLN A 45 -5.79 -33.06 -5.58
C GLN A 45 -5.85 -32.97 -4.05
N ALA A 46 -5.36 -31.87 -3.46
CA ALA A 46 -5.47 -31.67 -2.02
C ALA A 46 -6.91 -31.31 -1.64
N SER A 47 -7.39 -31.82 -0.49
CA SER A 47 -8.65 -31.38 0.10
C SER A 47 -8.56 -29.94 0.60
N ALA A 48 -7.41 -29.54 1.13
CA ALA A 48 -7.08 -28.15 1.40
C ALA A 48 -5.56 -27.93 1.46
N LEU A 49 -5.17 -26.67 1.43
CA LEU A 49 -3.84 -26.22 1.78
C LEU A 49 -3.91 -25.38 3.04
N ASN A 50 -3.00 -25.65 3.97
CA ASN A 50 -2.76 -24.82 5.13
C ASN A 50 -1.50 -24.00 4.87
N VAL A 51 -1.68 -22.70 4.68
CA VAL A 51 -0.59 -21.77 4.39
C VAL A 51 -0.37 -20.87 5.59
N THR A 52 0.82 -20.91 6.16
CA THR A 52 1.21 -20.03 7.27
C THR A 52 2.20 -18.98 6.77
N PHE A 53 1.82 -17.72 6.93
CA PHE A 53 2.53 -16.51 6.50
C PHE A 53 3.24 -15.91 7.71
N THR A 54 4.47 -15.45 7.53
CA THR A 54 5.19 -14.70 8.56
C THR A 54 5.73 -13.39 7.98
N ALA A 55 5.20 -12.27 8.47
CA ALA A 55 5.70 -10.93 8.19
C ALA A 55 7.08 -10.75 8.84
N LEU A 56 8.04 -10.34 8.01
CA LEU A 56 9.41 -10.01 8.45
C LEU A 56 9.52 -8.56 8.95
N ARG A 57 8.45 -7.77 8.78
CA ARG A 57 8.35 -6.37 9.21
C ARG A 57 7.19 -6.17 10.17
N SER A 58 7.39 -5.33 11.19
CA SER A 58 6.34 -4.96 12.15
C SER A 58 5.22 -4.14 11.52
N THR A 59 5.53 -3.38 10.46
CA THR A 59 4.60 -2.55 9.69
C THR A 59 3.59 -3.35 8.90
N MET A 60 3.84 -4.65 8.72
CA MET A 60 2.95 -5.60 8.06
C MET A 60 2.30 -6.54 9.09
N GLN A 61 2.15 -6.20 10.36
CA GLN A 61 1.46 -7.09 11.31
C GLN A 61 -0.07 -7.06 11.11
N LEU A 62 -0.71 -8.23 11.13
CA LEU A 62 -2.16 -8.40 11.01
C LEU A 62 -2.73 -8.58 12.41
N ASN A 63 -3.64 -7.69 12.79
CA ASN A 63 -4.23 -7.66 14.14
C ASN A 63 -3.15 -7.75 15.27
N GLY A 64 -1.99 -7.13 15.05
CA GLY A 64 -0.85 -7.11 15.97
C GLY A 64 -0.03 -8.40 16.04
N LYS A 65 -0.23 -9.34 15.09
CA LYS A 65 0.53 -10.58 14.96
C LYS A 65 1.36 -10.55 13.68
N SER A 66 2.58 -11.08 13.75
CA SER A 66 3.45 -11.26 12.58
C SER A 66 3.11 -12.51 11.79
N GLN A 67 2.36 -13.45 12.37
CA GLN A 67 2.00 -14.70 11.74
C GLN A 67 0.49 -14.80 11.55
N ALA A 68 0.09 -15.30 10.38
CA ALA A 68 -1.29 -15.57 10.03
C ALA A 68 -1.38 -16.91 9.29
N THR A 69 -2.52 -17.57 9.38
CA THR A 69 -2.78 -18.86 8.73
C THR A 69 -4.02 -18.76 7.85
N VAL A 70 -3.89 -19.19 6.60
CA VAL A 70 -4.98 -19.27 5.62
C VAL A 70 -5.23 -20.74 5.28
N TYR A 71 -6.49 -21.12 5.23
CA TYR A 71 -6.90 -22.37 4.61
C TYR A 71 -7.44 -22.10 3.21
N ILE A 72 -6.96 -22.86 2.23
CA ILE A 72 -7.32 -22.72 0.82
C ILE A 72 -7.90 -24.05 0.36
N VAL A 73 -9.11 -24.01 -0.17
CA VAL A 73 -9.89 -25.20 -0.54
C VAL A 73 -10.11 -25.18 -2.06
N PRO A 74 -9.44 -26.05 -2.82
CA PRO A 74 -9.67 -26.16 -4.26
C PRO A 74 -11.14 -26.48 -4.57
N ARG A 75 -11.68 -25.87 -5.63
CA ARG A 75 -13.03 -26.14 -6.13
C ARG A 75 -12.98 -26.63 -7.58
N ALA A 76 -14.07 -27.27 -8.01
CA ALA A 76 -14.29 -27.51 -9.42
C ALA A 76 -14.65 -26.18 -10.12
N SER A 77 -14.24 -26.00 -11.37
CA SER A 77 -14.67 -24.87 -12.20
C SER A 77 -16.10 -25.12 -12.71
N ASP A 78 -17.08 -24.98 -11.83
CA ASP A 78 -18.49 -25.27 -12.11
C ASP A 78 -19.34 -24.01 -12.37
N LEU A 79 -18.79 -22.81 -12.18
CA LEU A 79 -19.45 -21.55 -12.53
C LEU A 79 -19.16 -21.17 -13.98
N GLU A 80 -20.14 -20.61 -14.70
CA GLU A 80 -19.94 -20.08 -16.07
C GLU A 80 -18.83 -19.03 -16.12
N GLU A 81 -18.63 -18.31 -15.01
CA GLU A 81 -17.62 -17.27 -14.82
C GLU A 81 -16.20 -17.85 -14.61
N ASP A 82 -16.10 -19.15 -14.32
CA ASP A 82 -14.84 -19.89 -14.23
C ASP A 82 -14.37 -20.43 -15.59
N ALA A 83 -15.12 -20.17 -16.68
CA ALA A 83 -14.79 -20.65 -18.01
C ALA A 83 -13.43 -20.09 -18.50
N GLY A 84 -12.43 -20.97 -18.57
CA GLY A 84 -11.06 -20.62 -18.95
C GLY A 84 -10.11 -20.34 -17.77
N SER A 85 -10.62 -20.31 -16.54
CA SER A 85 -9.82 -20.29 -15.31
C SER A 85 -9.29 -21.69 -15.02
N ALA A 86 -7.97 -21.83 -14.95
CA ALA A 86 -7.32 -23.12 -14.83
C ALA A 86 -7.40 -23.73 -13.41
N LEU A 87 -7.70 -22.90 -12.38
CA LEU A 87 -7.87 -23.30 -10.99
C LEU A 87 -8.84 -22.34 -10.27
N THR A 88 -9.78 -22.87 -9.51
CA THR A 88 -10.69 -22.12 -8.62
C THR A 88 -10.54 -22.63 -7.18
N PHE A 89 -10.77 -21.76 -6.20
CA PHE A 89 -10.70 -22.13 -4.79
C PHE A 89 -11.57 -21.20 -3.96
N ASP A 90 -11.87 -21.64 -2.75
CA ASP A 90 -12.32 -20.80 -1.66
C ASP A 90 -11.21 -20.70 -0.61
N ALA A 91 -11.30 -19.70 0.26
CA ALA A 91 -10.31 -19.52 1.32
C ALA A 91 -10.89 -18.85 2.54
N ILE A 92 -10.30 -19.15 3.70
CA ILE A 92 -10.60 -18.48 4.96
C ILE A 92 -9.32 -18.18 5.74
N LEU A 93 -9.30 -17.00 6.35
CA LEU A 93 -8.34 -16.61 7.37
C LEU A 93 -9.09 -16.03 8.55
N THR A 94 -8.75 -16.49 9.75
CA THR A 94 -9.23 -15.89 10.99
C THR A 94 -8.01 -15.50 11.82
N GLN A 95 -7.87 -14.20 12.08
CA GLN A 95 -6.79 -13.63 12.88
C GLN A 95 -7.30 -13.18 14.25
N PRO A 96 -6.99 -13.92 15.33
CA PRO A 96 -7.27 -13.47 16.68
C PRO A 96 -6.43 -12.25 17.06
N GLY A 97 -7.08 -11.28 17.69
CA GLY A 97 -6.46 -10.07 18.22
C GLY A 97 -6.61 -9.96 19.73
N ASN A 98 -6.15 -8.84 20.28
CA ASN A 98 -6.33 -8.57 21.72
C ASN A 98 -7.78 -8.24 22.07
N ASP A 99 -8.48 -7.52 21.19
CA ASP A 99 -9.84 -7.01 21.43
C ASP A 99 -10.89 -7.66 20.53
N VAL A 100 -10.52 -7.98 19.29
CA VAL A 100 -11.41 -8.45 18.23
C VAL A 100 -10.72 -9.54 17.41
N ASN A 101 -11.52 -10.44 16.86
CA ASN A 101 -11.11 -11.39 15.84
C ASN A 101 -11.52 -10.85 14.48
N GLU A 102 -10.59 -10.92 13.53
CA GLU A 102 -10.84 -10.53 12.14
C GLU A 102 -10.90 -11.77 11.28
N THR A 103 -11.96 -11.90 10.47
CA THR A 103 -12.15 -13.04 9.58
C THR A 103 -12.32 -12.57 8.15
N TYR A 104 -11.67 -13.27 7.22
CA TYR A 104 -11.67 -12.97 5.81
C TYR A 104 -12.00 -14.23 5.03
N VAL A 105 -12.92 -14.09 4.08
CA VAL A 105 -13.43 -15.22 3.32
C VAL A 105 -13.39 -14.88 1.84
N LEU A 106 -12.81 -15.77 1.04
CA LEU A 106 -13.10 -15.86 -0.38
C LEU A 106 -14.06 -17.03 -0.58
N LEU A 107 -15.24 -16.75 -1.11
CA LEU A 107 -16.26 -17.74 -1.39
C LEU A 107 -16.83 -17.47 -2.78
N ASN A 108 -16.72 -18.45 -3.69
CA ASN A 108 -17.26 -18.36 -5.05
C ASN A 108 -16.80 -17.09 -5.79
N ASN A 109 -15.49 -16.82 -5.75
CA ASN A 109 -14.85 -15.65 -6.35
C ASN A 109 -15.40 -14.30 -5.84
N ARG A 110 -15.89 -14.26 -4.61
CA ARG A 110 -16.29 -13.03 -3.91
C ARG A 110 -15.58 -12.98 -2.57
N ALA A 111 -15.09 -11.81 -2.22
CA ALA A 111 -14.30 -11.62 -1.00
C ALA A 111 -15.05 -10.80 0.05
N TYR A 112 -14.93 -11.24 1.29
CA TYR A 112 -15.66 -10.74 2.44
C TYR A 112 -14.71 -10.52 3.61
N TRP A 113 -15.06 -9.58 4.47
CA TRP A 113 -14.44 -9.41 5.77
C TRP A 113 -15.50 -9.34 6.87
N SER A 114 -15.13 -9.77 8.06
CA SER A 114 -15.93 -9.62 9.28
C SER A 114 -15.04 -9.38 10.50
N ILE A 115 -15.59 -8.65 11.46
CA ILE A 115 -14.98 -8.42 12.76
C ILE A 115 -15.97 -8.93 13.81
N SER A 116 -15.47 -9.75 14.72
CA SER A 116 -16.19 -10.21 15.91
C SER A 116 -15.41 -9.82 17.16
N TYR A 117 -16.12 -9.54 18.26
CA TYR A 117 -15.49 -9.39 19.56
C TYR A 117 -14.93 -10.74 20.02
N SER A 118 -13.98 -10.71 20.96
CA SER A 118 -13.34 -11.92 21.47
C SER A 118 -14.31 -12.91 22.14
N ASP A 119 -15.51 -12.46 22.54
CA ASP A 119 -16.60 -13.30 23.05
C ASP A 119 -17.47 -13.94 21.94
N GLY A 120 -17.12 -13.73 20.67
CA GLY A 120 -17.83 -14.25 19.51
C GLY A 120 -18.96 -13.36 19.01
N THR A 121 -19.24 -12.23 19.67
CA THR A 121 -20.31 -11.31 19.25
C THR A 121 -19.94 -10.65 17.91
N PRO A 122 -20.78 -10.75 16.87
CA PRO A 122 -20.53 -10.06 15.59
C PRO A 122 -20.51 -8.54 15.79
N SER A 123 -19.50 -7.86 15.26
CA SER A 123 -19.40 -6.40 15.31
C SER A 123 -19.80 -5.76 13.97
N THR A 124 -19.17 -6.17 12.88
CA THR A 124 -19.39 -5.57 11.55
C THR A 124 -18.82 -6.49 10.48
N SER A 125 -19.33 -6.38 9.25
CA SER A 125 -18.87 -7.14 8.09
C SER A 125 -19.11 -6.36 6.80
N GLY A 126 -18.41 -6.76 5.73
CA GLY A 126 -18.59 -6.15 4.42
C GLY A 126 -17.88 -6.89 3.30
N CYS A 127 -17.96 -6.30 2.11
CA CYS A 127 -17.30 -6.80 0.91
C CYS A 127 -15.88 -6.26 0.78
N MET A 128 -15.02 -7.01 0.09
CA MET A 128 -13.77 -6.50 -0.46
C MET A 128 -13.91 -6.27 -1.98
N GLU A 129 -13.21 -5.27 -2.48
CA GLU A 129 -13.03 -4.99 -3.89
C GLU A 129 -11.89 -5.83 -4.49
N PRO A 130 -11.89 -6.07 -5.81
CA PRO A 130 -10.80 -6.81 -6.46
C PRO A 130 -9.40 -6.24 -6.18
N SER A 131 -9.26 -4.92 -6.05
CA SER A 131 -7.97 -4.26 -5.76
C SER A 131 -7.48 -4.41 -4.31
N GLN A 132 -8.30 -5.01 -3.44
CA GLN A 132 -7.97 -5.29 -2.03
C GLN A 132 -7.49 -6.72 -1.84
N ILE A 133 -7.47 -7.47 -2.93
CA ILE A 133 -7.10 -8.88 -2.99
C ILE A 133 -5.81 -8.96 -3.80
N PRO A 134 -4.84 -9.81 -3.41
CA PRO A 134 -3.69 -10.07 -4.24
C PRO A 134 -4.12 -10.45 -5.67
N PRO A 135 -3.37 -10.04 -6.70
CA PRO A 135 -3.71 -10.33 -8.10
C PRO A 135 -3.39 -11.80 -8.44
N ILE A 136 -4.17 -12.72 -7.88
CA ILE A 136 -4.02 -14.18 -7.98
C ILE A 136 -3.92 -14.64 -9.42
N GLU A 137 -4.60 -13.95 -10.33
CA GLU A 137 -4.54 -14.20 -11.76
C GLU A 137 -3.13 -14.17 -12.33
N LEU A 138 -2.21 -13.44 -11.69
CA LEU A 138 -0.80 -13.39 -12.08
C LEU A 138 -0.03 -14.64 -11.67
N LEU A 139 -0.45 -15.39 -10.63
CA LEU A 139 0.31 -16.51 -10.06
C LEU A 139 0.68 -17.57 -11.10
N GLN A 140 -0.24 -17.90 -12.02
CA GLN A 140 0.04 -18.88 -13.07
C GLN A 140 1.19 -18.39 -13.95
N SER A 141 1.10 -17.17 -14.46
CA SER A 141 2.14 -16.57 -15.28
C SER A 141 3.47 -16.40 -14.52
N SER A 142 3.40 -16.16 -13.21
CA SER A 142 4.57 -16.09 -12.31
C SER A 142 5.29 -17.42 -12.20
N LEU A 143 4.54 -18.52 -12.05
CA LEU A 143 5.11 -19.88 -11.94
C LEU A 143 5.60 -20.40 -13.29
N GLU A 144 4.87 -20.14 -14.37
CA GLU A 144 5.31 -20.51 -15.73
C GLU A 144 6.56 -19.73 -16.15
N GLY A 145 6.67 -18.47 -15.71
CA GLY A 145 7.85 -17.63 -15.89
C GLY A 145 8.98 -17.90 -14.90
N SER A 146 8.79 -18.82 -13.94
CA SER A 146 9.80 -19.10 -12.91
C SER A 146 11.04 -19.77 -13.49
N HIS A 147 12.17 -19.54 -12.85
CA HIS A 147 13.44 -20.15 -13.24
C HIS A 147 14.20 -20.71 -12.06
N ALA A 148 14.94 -21.79 -12.30
CA ALA A 148 15.75 -22.42 -11.27
C ALA A 148 16.90 -21.51 -10.82
N VAL A 149 17.12 -21.46 -9.51
CA VAL A 149 18.25 -20.77 -8.88
C VAL A 149 19.02 -21.76 -8.02
N SER A 150 20.33 -21.51 -7.85
CA SER A 150 21.23 -22.43 -7.14
C SER A 150 21.68 -21.87 -5.80
N VAL A 151 21.72 -20.54 -5.68
CA VAL A 151 22.11 -19.83 -4.47
C VAL A 151 21.12 -18.70 -4.25
N VAL A 152 20.69 -18.53 -3.01
CA VAL A 152 19.90 -17.39 -2.57
C VAL A 152 20.79 -16.59 -1.66
N ASP A 153 21.05 -15.35 -2.04
CA ASP A 153 21.79 -14.41 -1.23
C ASP A 153 20.82 -13.44 -0.58
N GLU A 154 20.88 -13.37 0.73
CA GLU A 154 20.25 -12.30 1.49
C GLU A 154 21.41 -11.41 1.99
N HIS A 155 21.45 -10.16 1.56
CA HIS A 155 22.47 -9.20 2.03
C HIS A 155 23.93 -9.56 1.71
N GLY A 156 24.17 -10.31 0.63
CA GLY A 156 25.52 -10.75 0.27
C GLY A 156 26.01 -11.95 1.07
N ALA A 157 25.12 -12.64 1.79
CA ALA A 157 25.39 -13.90 2.47
C ALA A 157 24.45 -15.01 1.95
N PRO A 158 24.97 -16.22 1.67
CA PRO A 158 24.13 -17.36 1.31
C PRO A 158 23.12 -17.66 2.40
N THR A 159 21.85 -17.79 2.00
CA THR A 159 20.71 -18.01 2.91
C THR A 159 20.01 -19.32 2.57
N THR A 160 19.70 -20.10 3.61
CA THR A 160 19.01 -21.38 3.48
C THR A 160 17.50 -21.20 3.47
N VAL A 161 16.83 -21.61 2.40
CA VAL A 161 15.36 -21.51 2.23
C VAL A 161 14.62 -22.76 2.74
N GLY A 162 15.31 -23.68 3.42
CA GLY A 162 14.71 -24.92 3.92
C GLY A 162 14.24 -25.85 2.80
N CYS A 163 15.04 -25.99 1.74
CA CYS A 163 14.67 -26.78 0.56
C CYS A 163 15.45 -28.09 0.45
N ASP A 164 15.38 -28.90 1.50
CA ASP A 164 16.11 -30.16 1.59
C ASP A 164 15.62 -31.13 0.52
N GLN A 165 16.51 -31.56 -0.38
CA GLN A 165 16.22 -32.43 -1.52
C GLN A 165 15.20 -31.87 -2.53
N GLY A 166 14.94 -30.56 -2.51
CA GLY A 166 14.08 -29.87 -3.46
C GLY A 166 14.86 -29.02 -4.48
N GLN A 167 14.11 -28.27 -5.30
CA GLN A 167 14.60 -27.30 -6.26
C GLN A 167 14.12 -25.91 -5.90
N LEU A 168 15.03 -24.93 -5.89
CA LEU A 168 14.69 -23.52 -5.68
C LEU A 168 14.29 -22.86 -7.00
N LEU A 169 13.18 -22.13 -6.99
CA LEU A 169 12.64 -21.39 -8.13
C LEU A 169 12.50 -19.91 -7.76
N GLU A 170 13.02 -19.02 -8.59
CA GLU A 170 12.69 -17.61 -8.54
C GLU A 170 11.40 -17.35 -9.31
N LEU A 171 10.49 -16.57 -8.74
CA LEU A 171 9.32 -16.05 -9.43
C LEU A 171 9.05 -14.60 -9.06
N LYS A 172 8.31 -13.90 -9.93
CA LYS A 172 7.79 -12.56 -9.64
C LYS A 172 6.28 -12.59 -9.46
N PHE A 173 5.77 -12.04 -8.37
CA PHE A 173 4.34 -11.95 -8.10
C PHE A 173 4.00 -10.58 -7.53
N ALA A 174 2.96 -9.93 -8.08
CA ALA A 174 2.51 -8.60 -7.66
C ALA A 174 3.65 -7.55 -7.57
N GLY A 175 4.59 -7.57 -8.52
CA GLY A 175 5.75 -6.66 -8.53
C GLY A 175 6.90 -7.07 -7.59
N GLU A 176 6.71 -8.09 -6.75
CA GLU A 176 7.72 -8.59 -5.82
C GLU A 176 8.42 -9.84 -6.33
N THR A 177 9.63 -10.09 -5.85
CA THR A 177 10.42 -11.29 -6.15
C THR A 177 10.36 -12.26 -4.99
N PHE A 178 10.11 -13.54 -5.29
CA PHE A 178 10.08 -14.62 -4.33
C PHE A 178 10.96 -15.79 -4.75
N VAL A 179 11.50 -16.49 -3.77
CA VAL A 179 12.10 -17.82 -3.90
C VAL A 179 11.12 -18.86 -3.38
N VAL A 180 10.87 -19.88 -4.18
CA VAL A 180 10.00 -20.99 -3.83
C VAL A 180 10.80 -22.28 -3.77
N CYS A 181 10.62 -23.06 -2.71
CA CYS A 181 11.07 -24.43 -2.66
C CYS A 181 10.03 -25.36 -3.29
N LYS A 182 10.44 -26.04 -4.36
CA LYS A 182 9.73 -27.16 -4.96
C LYS A 182 10.32 -28.46 -4.46
N SER A 183 9.58 -29.22 -3.66
CA SER A 183 10.00 -30.56 -3.20
C SER A 183 10.11 -31.57 -4.36
N SER A 184 10.77 -32.70 -4.12
CA SER A 184 10.87 -33.83 -5.06
C SER A 184 9.51 -34.43 -5.44
N ALA A 185 8.51 -34.31 -4.56
CA ALA A 185 7.11 -34.66 -4.82
C ALA A 185 6.37 -33.60 -5.67
N ASN A 186 7.07 -32.58 -6.17
CA ASN A 186 6.51 -31.44 -6.89
C ASN A 186 5.48 -30.67 -6.06
N ARG A 187 5.74 -30.46 -4.76
CA ARG A 187 4.91 -29.61 -3.88
C ARG A 187 5.68 -28.37 -3.48
N ILE A 188 4.99 -27.24 -3.40
CA ILE A 188 5.55 -26.03 -2.79
C ILE A 188 5.57 -26.25 -1.28
N THR A 189 6.70 -26.03 -0.62
CA THR A 189 6.79 -26.22 0.83
C THR A 189 7.16 -24.95 1.57
N HIS A 190 8.08 -24.17 1.00
CA HIS A 190 8.56 -22.92 1.57
C HIS A 190 8.61 -21.84 0.51
N VAL A 191 8.28 -20.61 0.90
CA VAL A 191 8.47 -19.42 0.08
C VAL A 191 9.17 -18.35 0.91
N LEU A 192 10.13 -17.66 0.30
CA LEU A 192 10.90 -16.58 0.90
C LEU A 192 10.85 -15.36 -0.04
N GLY A 193 10.46 -14.20 0.47
CA GLY A 193 10.60 -12.92 -0.19
C GLY A 193 11.27 -11.90 0.72
N ASP A 194 11.39 -10.65 0.25
CA ASP A 194 12.03 -9.57 1.01
C ASP A 194 11.31 -9.29 2.34
N ASP A 195 9.98 -9.37 2.36
CA ASP A 195 9.17 -8.93 3.50
C ASP A 195 8.32 -10.05 4.14
N LEU A 196 8.26 -11.22 3.51
CA LEU A 196 7.39 -12.33 3.92
C LEU A 196 8.07 -13.69 3.74
N THR A 197 7.73 -14.60 4.64
CA THR A 197 7.97 -16.04 4.46
C THR A 197 6.67 -16.82 4.56
N PHE A 198 6.66 -17.98 3.92
CA PHE A 198 5.48 -18.84 3.83
C PHE A 198 5.88 -20.29 4.04
N THR A 199 5.00 -21.03 4.69
CA THR A 199 5.04 -22.49 4.76
C THR A 199 3.73 -23.05 4.24
N VAL A 200 3.79 -24.14 3.47
CA VAL A 200 2.62 -24.73 2.81
C VAL A 200 2.52 -26.21 3.17
N GLU A 201 1.41 -26.57 3.83
CA GLU A 201 1.03 -27.96 4.11
C GLU A 201 -0.12 -28.40 3.20
N TYR A 202 0.02 -29.56 2.56
CA TYR A 202 -1.02 -30.18 1.73
C TYR A 202 -1.83 -31.17 2.55
N ILE A 203 -3.14 -30.96 2.67
CA ILE A 203 -4.05 -31.82 3.41
C ILE A 203 -4.89 -32.62 2.40
N TYR A 204 -4.73 -33.95 2.41
CA TYR A 204 -5.44 -34.87 1.50
C TYR A 204 -6.61 -35.62 2.16
N ASP A 205 -6.68 -35.65 3.49
CA ASP A 205 -7.79 -36.27 4.21
C ASP A 205 -8.92 -35.23 4.40
N PRO A 206 -10.08 -35.40 3.74
CA PRO A 206 -11.18 -34.44 3.83
C PRO A 206 -11.75 -34.31 5.25
N ASN A 207 -11.59 -35.32 6.11
CA ASN A 207 -12.09 -35.27 7.48
C ASN A 207 -11.29 -34.28 8.35
N ARG A 208 -10.05 -33.95 7.97
CA ARG A 208 -9.23 -32.97 8.69
C ARG A 208 -9.62 -31.52 8.39
N VAL A 209 -10.49 -31.30 7.40
CA VAL A 209 -10.87 -29.96 6.91
C VAL A 209 -12.37 -29.73 6.92
N SER A 210 -13.17 -30.67 7.44
CA SER A 210 -14.64 -30.57 7.47
C SER A 210 -15.12 -29.31 8.18
N ASP A 211 -14.53 -29.02 9.34
CA ASP A 211 -14.90 -27.86 10.16
C ASP A 211 -14.49 -26.56 9.46
N ILE A 212 -13.28 -26.53 8.90
CA ILE A 212 -12.75 -25.38 8.14
C ILE A 212 -13.65 -25.08 6.93
N VAL A 213 -14.01 -26.09 6.13
CA VAL A 213 -14.89 -25.94 4.97
C VAL A 213 -16.27 -25.44 5.40
N SER A 214 -16.78 -25.92 6.54
CA SER A 214 -18.05 -25.47 7.11
C SER A 214 -18.01 -24.01 7.58
N ASP A 215 -16.83 -23.51 7.95
CA ASP A 215 -16.61 -22.12 8.36
C ASP A 215 -16.43 -21.15 7.16
N ILE A 216 -16.21 -21.65 5.93
CA ILE A 216 -16.17 -20.82 4.72
C ILE A 216 -17.60 -20.41 4.35
N VAL A 217 -18.13 -19.46 5.09
CA VAL A 217 -19.46 -18.90 4.88
C VAL A 217 -19.36 -17.39 4.67
N ALA A 218 -20.16 -16.88 3.75
CA ALA A 218 -20.31 -15.43 3.63
C ALA A 218 -20.92 -14.89 4.94
N PRO A 219 -20.38 -13.80 5.50
CA PRO A 219 -21.05 -13.12 6.61
C PRO A 219 -22.45 -12.64 6.17
N SER A 220 -23.38 -12.47 7.13
CA SER A 220 -24.82 -12.23 6.92
C SER A 220 -25.22 -11.00 6.09
N THR A 221 -24.25 -10.27 5.54
CA THR A 221 -24.45 -9.23 4.52
C THR A 221 -24.72 -9.88 3.16
N ASP A 222 -25.97 -9.73 2.72
CA ASP A 222 -26.58 -10.34 1.54
C ASP A 222 -25.78 -10.21 0.22
N ARG A 223 -25.71 -11.34 -0.50
CA ARG A 223 -25.37 -11.71 -1.90
C ARG A 223 -24.92 -10.69 -2.98
N GLN A 224 -24.21 -9.59 -2.70
CA GLN A 224 -23.83 -8.60 -3.74
C GLN A 224 -22.35 -8.16 -3.80
N CYS A 225 -21.43 -8.81 -3.09
CA CYS A 225 -20.00 -8.44 -3.20
C CYS A 225 -19.49 -8.58 -4.63
N PRO A 226 -18.65 -7.66 -5.13
CA PRO A 226 -18.19 -7.71 -6.52
C PRO A 226 -17.43 -9.02 -6.79
N PHE A 227 -17.57 -9.51 -8.02
CA PHE A 227 -16.81 -10.67 -8.45
C PHE A 227 -15.34 -10.29 -8.60
N VAL A 228 -14.48 -11.12 -8.06
CA VAL A 228 -13.03 -11.02 -8.19
C VAL A 228 -12.67 -11.70 -9.50
N ARG A 229 -12.63 -10.93 -10.58
CA ARG A 229 -12.31 -11.47 -11.91
C ARG A 229 -10.82 -11.82 -11.97
N ALA A 230 -10.52 -13.08 -12.24
CA ALA A 230 -9.20 -13.45 -12.74
C ALA A 230 -9.08 -12.99 -14.20
N ALA A 231 -8.36 -11.91 -14.48
CA ALA A 231 -8.03 -11.55 -15.86
C ALA A 231 -6.88 -12.44 -16.34
N LEU A 232 -7.10 -13.26 -17.37
CA LEU A 232 -6.04 -14.04 -18.00
C LEU A 232 -4.92 -13.10 -18.51
N PRO A 233 -3.68 -13.19 -17.97
CA PRO A 233 -2.58 -12.42 -18.53
C PRO A 233 -2.12 -13.08 -19.83
N LYS A 234 -1.98 -12.31 -20.91
CA LYS A 234 -1.09 -12.70 -22.02
C LYS A 234 0.34 -12.49 -21.54
N ALA A 235 1.00 -13.55 -21.09
CA ALA A 235 2.41 -13.49 -20.75
C ALA A 235 3.23 -13.09 -22.00
N PRO A 236 4.07 -12.03 -21.94
CA PRO A 236 5.06 -11.82 -22.97
C PRO A 236 6.11 -12.95 -22.90
N PRO A 237 6.62 -13.43 -24.04
CA PRO A 237 7.61 -14.51 -24.06
C PRO A 237 8.91 -14.04 -23.41
N SER A 238 9.23 -14.58 -22.23
CA SER A 238 10.55 -14.40 -21.61
C SER A 238 11.57 -15.26 -22.34
N LYS A 239 12.45 -14.62 -23.11
CA LYS A 239 13.68 -15.24 -23.62
C LYS A 239 14.72 -15.22 -22.51
N VAL A 240 14.94 -16.36 -21.88
CA VAL A 240 16.05 -16.52 -20.93
C VAL A 240 17.11 -17.43 -21.55
N SER A 241 18.30 -16.87 -21.75
CA SER A 241 19.49 -17.55 -22.23
C SER A 241 20.35 -18.05 -21.06
N GLY A 242 20.97 -19.22 -21.21
CA GLY A 242 22.24 -19.58 -20.56
C GLY A 242 22.19 -20.41 -19.26
N ARG A 243 22.92 -21.55 -19.30
CA ARG A 243 23.29 -22.45 -18.19
C ARG A 243 24.43 -21.85 -17.34
N VAL A 244 24.13 -20.93 -16.43
CA VAL A 244 25.05 -20.51 -15.35
C VAL A 244 24.31 -20.70 -14.03
N PRO A 245 24.95 -21.17 -12.94
CA PRO A 245 24.36 -21.14 -11.62
C PRO A 245 23.87 -19.71 -11.34
N ARG A 246 22.56 -19.54 -11.18
CA ARG A 246 21.98 -18.24 -10.88
C ARG A 246 21.98 -18.06 -9.37
N THR A 247 22.70 -17.05 -8.92
CA THR A 247 22.55 -16.46 -7.60
C THR A 247 21.44 -15.42 -7.68
N LEU A 248 20.40 -15.60 -6.87
CA LEU A 248 19.36 -14.60 -6.69
C LEU A 248 19.65 -13.83 -5.41
N SER A 249 19.75 -12.51 -5.52
CA SER A 249 19.78 -11.63 -4.36
C SER A 249 18.36 -11.21 -4.00
N LEU A 250 17.91 -11.57 -2.80
CA LEU A 250 16.74 -10.94 -2.19
C LEU A 250 17.15 -9.61 -1.56
N GLY A 251 16.20 -8.68 -1.53
CA GLY A 251 16.36 -7.40 -0.88
C GLY A 251 16.15 -7.48 0.63
N ARG A 252 16.47 -6.39 1.32
CA ARG A 252 16.26 -6.28 2.76
C ARG A 252 14.78 -6.13 3.09
N SER A 253 14.37 -6.76 4.19
CA SER A 253 13.13 -6.44 4.89
C SER A 253 13.16 -5.06 5.54
N SER A 254 14.29 -4.34 5.57
CA SER A 254 14.39 -2.95 6.06
C SER A 254 15.55 -2.19 5.42
N CYS A 255 15.39 -0.88 5.26
CA CYS A 255 16.45 -0.03 4.72
C CYS A 255 17.22 0.66 5.84
N SER A 256 18.55 0.66 5.74
CA SER A 256 19.43 1.40 6.66
C SER A 256 19.69 2.80 6.11
N CYS A 257 20.02 3.73 7.00
CA CYS A 257 20.36 5.08 6.57
C CYS A 257 21.63 5.10 5.73
N ASN A 258 21.53 5.62 4.51
CA ASN A 258 22.66 5.82 3.62
C ASN A 258 23.13 7.28 3.66
N GLY A 259 23.67 7.71 4.81
CA GLY A 259 24.19 9.07 4.96
C GLY A 259 24.25 9.56 6.40
N LEU A 260 24.41 10.87 6.55
CA LEU A 260 24.36 11.53 7.85
C LEU A 260 22.91 11.61 8.35
N ARG A 261 22.70 11.15 9.58
CA ARG A 261 21.43 11.35 10.27
C ARG A 261 21.17 12.82 10.50
N ARG A 262 19.93 13.25 10.28
CA ARG A 262 19.48 14.65 10.43
C ARG A 262 18.18 14.69 11.24
N PRO A 263 17.86 15.81 11.90
CA PRO A 263 16.54 15.97 12.49
C PRO A 263 15.46 15.81 11.42
N CYS A 264 14.37 15.15 11.78
CA CYS A 264 13.20 15.01 10.93
C CYS A 264 12.06 15.85 11.47
N LEU A 265 11.39 16.59 10.58
CA LEU A 265 10.21 17.39 10.91
C LEU A 265 9.04 16.91 10.05
N PHE A 266 8.03 16.37 10.71
CA PHE A 266 6.81 15.86 10.11
C PHE A 266 5.72 16.91 10.20
N VAL A 267 5.24 17.35 9.04
CA VAL A 267 4.23 18.40 8.86
C VAL A 267 2.97 17.79 8.29
N HIS A 268 1.95 17.68 9.15
CA HIS A 268 0.65 17.16 8.76
C HIS A 268 -0.07 18.13 7.82
N GLY A 269 -1.11 17.62 7.15
CA GLY A 269 -1.97 18.42 6.30
C GLY A 269 -3.22 18.93 7.02
N LEU A 270 -4.31 18.95 6.28
CA LEU A 270 -5.62 19.40 6.74
C LEU A 270 -6.17 18.51 7.87
N GLY A 271 -6.92 19.10 8.82
CA GLY A 271 -7.74 18.35 9.79
C GLY A 271 -7.43 18.59 11.27
N THR A 272 -6.40 19.35 11.61
CA THR A 272 -6.07 19.67 13.01
C THR A 272 -6.74 20.98 13.42
N SER A 273 -7.61 20.95 14.43
CA SER A 273 -8.49 22.08 14.80
C SER A 273 -7.90 23.04 15.83
N SER A 274 -6.70 22.77 16.35
CA SER A 274 -6.00 23.66 17.28
C SER A 274 -4.50 23.45 17.23
N ASN A 275 -3.72 24.47 17.60
CA ASN A 275 -2.28 24.32 17.76
C ASN A 275 -1.98 23.43 18.98
N GLY A 276 -0.99 22.56 18.85
CA GLY A 276 -0.48 21.72 19.92
C GLY A 276 1.04 21.84 20.07
N PRO A 277 1.62 21.28 21.15
CA PRO A 277 3.06 21.16 21.25
C PRO A 277 3.60 20.26 20.14
N THR A 278 4.84 20.49 19.72
CA THR A 278 5.57 19.48 18.94
C THR A 278 5.81 18.26 19.82
N VAL A 279 5.61 17.07 19.27
CA VAL A 279 5.76 15.79 19.98
C VAL A 279 6.69 14.86 19.22
N ASP A 280 7.24 13.86 19.91
CA ASP A 280 8.17 12.88 19.31
C ASP A 280 7.44 11.68 18.69
N SER A 281 6.13 11.57 18.88
CA SER A 281 5.24 10.58 18.25
C SER A 281 3.83 11.12 18.10
N LEU A 282 3.19 10.92 16.95
CA LEU A 282 1.80 11.33 16.70
C LEU A 282 1.03 10.23 15.96
N ALA A 283 0.75 9.14 16.67
CA ALA A 283 0.20 7.91 16.09
C ALA A 283 -1.14 8.11 15.38
N GLU A 284 -1.97 9.05 15.83
CA GLU A 284 -3.26 9.36 15.21
C GLU A 284 -3.14 9.82 13.74
N TYR A 285 -2.05 10.51 13.41
CA TYR A 285 -1.84 11.04 12.07
C TYR A 285 -0.79 10.26 11.28
N TRP A 286 0.29 9.84 11.94
CA TRP A 286 1.48 9.30 11.28
C TRP A 286 1.76 7.82 11.61
N GLY A 287 0.91 7.19 12.42
CA GLY A 287 1.18 5.86 12.96
C GLY A 287 2.49 5.83 13.73
N SER A 288 3.23 4.73 13.60
CA SER A 288 4.51 4.51 14.27
C SER A 288 5.72 4.77 13.36
N ILE A 289 5.64 5.77 12.47
CA ILE A 289 6.71 6.04 11.49
C ILE A 289 8.05 6.38 12.16
N GLN A 290 8.05 6.91 13.38
CA GLN A 290 9.29 7.19 14.11
C GLN A 290 10.14 5.94 14.38
N ASP A 291 9.51 4.76 14.44
CA ASP A 291 10.20 3.49 14.63
C ASP A 291 10.84 2.98 13.32
N ASN A 292 10.54 3.62 12.18
CA ASN A 292 10.93 3.23 10.83
C ASN A 292 11.58 4.41 10.06
N ALA A 293 12.34 5.24 10.77
CA ALA A 293 12.94 6.46 10.24
C ALA A 293 14.48 6.45 10.39
N PRO A 294 15.20 5.56 9.69
CA PRO A 294 16.59 5.22 9.98
C PRO A 294 17.60 6.38 9.86
N CYS A 295 17.30 7.40 9.03
CA CYS A 295 18.12 8.61 8.89
C CYS A 295 17.71 9.76 9.80
N CYS A 296 16.69 9.60 10.65
CA CYS A 296 16.31 10.62 11.60
C CYS A 296 17.20 10.56 12.84
N SER A 297 17.86 11.65 13.19
CA SER A 297 18.52 11.79 14.51
C SER A 297 17.52 12.09 15.62
N SER A 298 16.39 12.69 15.25
CA SER A 298 15.21 12.95 16.07
C SER A 298 13.99 13.05 15.16
N THR A 299 12.80 12.76 15.69
CA THR A 299 11.53 12.86 14.97
C THR A 299 10.64 13.87 15.66
N ASN A 300 10.23 14.91 14.95
CA ASN A 300 9.44 16.01 15.50
C ASN A 300 8.15 16.13 14.71
N PHE A 301 7.01 15.90 15.34
CA PHE A 301 5.69 15.99 14.73
C PHE A 301 5.03 17.31 15.13
N VAL A 302 4.85 18.20 14.15
CA VAL A 302 4.19 19.49 14.39
C VAL A 302 2.69 19.29 14.57
N GLN A 303 2.06 20.18 15.33
CA GLN A 303 0.60 20.23 15.48
C GLN A 303 0.15 21.67 15.26
N MET A 304 -0.16 22.01 14.01
CA MET A 304 -0.63 23.33 13.61
C MET A 304 -2.13 23.28 13.37
N GLU A 305 -2.86 24.33 13.76
CA GLU A 305 -4.24 24.51 13.33
C GLU A 305 -4.28 24.63 11.80
N THR A 306 -4.96 23.69 11.14
CA THR A 306 -5.04 23.54 9.68
C THR A 306 -6.47 23.40 9.18
N VAL A 307 -7.49 23.73 9.97
CA VAL A 307 -8.89 23.74 9.53
C VAL A 307 -9.31 25.16 9.16
N LYS A 308 -8.98 26.14 10.01
CA LYS A 308 -9.36 27.55 9.85
C LYS A 308 -8.29 28.37 9.14
N ARG A 309 -7.02 27.98 9.25
CA ARG A 309 -5.91 28.62 8.53
C ARG A 309 -5.57 27.85 7.26
N GLY A 310 -5.74 28.52 6.12
CA GLY A 310 -5.39 27.97 4.83
C GLY A 310 -3.90 28.08 4.54
N TRP A 311 -3.39 27.24 3.64
CA TRP A 311 -1.96 27.12 3.35
C TRP A 311 -1.32 28.41 2.82
N ALA A 312 -2.12 29.30 2.20
CA ALA A 312 -1.66 30.58 1.69
C ALA A 312 -1.64 31.69 2.75
N ASP A 313 -2.12 31.42 3.97
CA ASP A 313 -2.16 32.41 5.05
C ASP A 313 -0.76 32.66 5.62
N GLU A 314 -0.44 33.92 5.89
CA GLU A 314 0.87 34.33 6.39
C GLU A 314 1.25 33.66 7.71
N GLU A 315 0.30 33.54 8.64
CA GLU A 315 0.54 33.00 9.98
C GLU A 315 1.00 31.54 9.94
N ILE A 316 0.36 30.70 9.13
CA ILE A 316 0.74 29.28 9.05
C ILE A 316 2.09 29.09 8.35
N GLN A 317 2.40 29.93 7.36
CA GLN A 317 3.72 29.93 6.71
C GLN A 317 4.82 30.38 7.68
N HIS A 318 4.53 31.37 8.52
CA HIS A 318 5.44 31.83 9.56
C HIS A 318 5.68 30.75 10.62
N ASP A 319 4.62 30.10 11.11
CA ASP A 319 4.72 28.98 12.06
C ASP A 319 5.55 27.83 11.50
N PHE A 320 5.30 27.46 10.24
CA PHE A 320 6.08 26.45 9.55
C PHE A 320 7.58 26.80 9.52
N CYS A 321 7.93 28.00 9.05
CA CYS A 321 9.32 28.43 8.98
C CYS A 321 9.99 28.49 10.35
N ARG A 322 9.28 28.99 11.38
CA ARG A 322 9.76 29.02 12.76
C ARG A 322 10.07 27.61 13.26
N LEU A 323 9.18 26.65 13.04
CA LEU A 323 9.38 25.25 13.43
C LEU A 323 10.53 24.59 12.65
N ALA A 324 10.62 24.84 11.34
CA ALA A 324 11.72 24.33 10.51
C ALA A 324 13.09 24.86 10.96
N LEU A 325 13.18 26.15 11.32
CA LEU A 325 14.40 26.75 11.89
C LEU A 325 14.66 26.30 13.33
N GLN A 326 13.62 25.97 14.10
CA GLN A 326 13.79 25.49 15.47
C GLN A 326 14.40 24.08 15.52
N TYR A 327 13.97 23.19 14.63
CA TYR A 327 14.40 21.78 14.62
C TYR A 327 15.48 21.45 13.59
N GLY A 328 15.66 22.30 12.57
CA GLY A 328 16.81 22.22 11.67
C GLY A 328 18.11 22.55 12.40
N THR A 329 19.21 21.95 11.95
CA THR A 329 20.56 22.28 12.44
C THR A 329 21.36 23.02 11.38
N ASN A 330 22.41 23.73 11.75
CA ASN A 330 23.22 24.53 10.82
C ASN A 330 22.40 25.58 10.03
N ASN A 331 21.41 26.18 10.67
CA ASN A 331 20.60 27.24 10.07
C ASN A 331 21.42 28.53 9.92
N ASN A 332 21.06 29.34 8.93
CA ASN A 332 21.65 30.66 8.73
C ASN A 332 20.53 31.71 8.56
N ARG A 333 20.30 32.51 9.59
CA ARG A 333 19.19 33.49 9.65
C ARG A 333 17.84 32.82 9.35
N THR A 334 17.25 33.10 8.19
CA THR A 334 15.97 32.55 7.73
C THR A 334 16.14 31.34 6.79
N THR A 335 17.37 30.87 6.57
CA THR A 335 17.65 29.67 5.78
C THR A 335 17.73 28.45 6.71
N VAL A 336 16.85 27.48 6.45
CA VAL A 336 16.84 26.16 7.10
C VAL A 336 18.02 25.35 6.59
N GLY A 337 18.83 24.85 7.52
CA GLY A 337 20.02 24.05 7.26
C GLY A 337 19.70 22.56 7.04
N ASN A 338 20.32 21.71 7.85
CA ASN A 338 20.15 20.26 7.82
C ASN A 338 18.81 19.85 8.44
N LEU A 339 17.92 19.33 7.60
CA LEU A 339 16.59 18.86 7.98
C LEU A 339 16.09 17.80 6.98
N ILE A 340 15.46 16.73 7.46
CA ILE A 340 14.60 15.91 6.62
C ILE A 340 13.16 16.39 6.86
N LEU A 341 12.63 17.13 5.90
CA LEU A 341 11.27 17.65 5.94
C LEU A 341 10.32 16.60 5.34
N VAL A 342 9.38 16.13 6.13
CA VAL A 342 8.33 15.21 5.69
C VAL A 342 7.00 15.95 5.73
N THR A 343 6.37 16.17 4.58
CA THR A 343 5.10 16.91 4.50
C THR A 343 4.03 16.06 3.85
N HIS A 344 2.85 16.01 4.46
CA HIS A 344 1.69 15.29 3.93
C HIS A 344 0.56 16.24 3.53
N SER A 345 -0.10 15.96 2.41
CA SER A 345 -1.30 16.69 1.96
C SER A 345 -1.05 18.21 1.94
N MET A 346 -1.94 19.02 2.52
CA MET A 346 -1.80 20.48 2.61
C MET A 346 -0.46 20.96 3.19
N GLY A 347 0.23 20.17 4.01
CA GLY A 347 1.54 20.53 4.57
C GLY A 347 2.58 20.82 3.48
N ASN A 348 2.45 20.20 2.31
CA ASN A 348 3.31 20.47 1.15
C ASN A 348 3.12 21.89 0.61
N LEU A 349 1.86 22.36 0.54
CA LEU A 349 1.53 23.71 0.11
C LEU A 349 1.92 24.75 1.16
N VAL A 350 1.82 24.43 2.46
CA VAL A 350 2.32 25.30 3.53
C VAL A 350 3.82 25.52 3.35
N ALA A 351 4.59 24.45 3.15
CA ALA A 351 6.04 24.54 2.89
C ALA A 351 6.34 25.31 1.59
N GLY A 352 5.71 24.93 0.48
CA GLY A 352 5.90 25.58 -0.82
C GLY A 352 5.52 27.06 -0.82
N GLY A 353 4.41 27.40 -0.16
CA GLY A 353 3.93 28.77 0.02
C GLY A 353 4.89 29.61 0.85
N ALA A 354 5.40 29.07 1.96
CA ALA A 354 6.36 29.77 2.82
C ALA A 354 7.69 30.07 2.10
N LEU A 355 8.16 29.14 1.25
CA LEU A 355 9.31 29.36 0.38
C LEU A 355 9.01 30.39 -0.70
N ALA A 356 7.84 30.31 -1.34
CA ALA A 356 7.42 31.20 -2.41
C ALA A 356 7.28 32.66 -1.94
N THR A 357 6.81 32.87 -0.71
CA THR A 357 6.67 34.21 -0.09
C THR A 357 7.95 34.68 0.61
N GLY A 358 9.03 33.88 0.61
CA GLY A 358 10.31 34.25 1.20
C GLY A 358 10.32 34.30 2.74
N ARG A 359 9.36 33.65 3.41
CA ARG A 359 9.30 33.58 4.89
C ARG A 359 10.50 32.82 5.46
N CYS A 360 10.95 31.81 4.72
CA CYS A 360 12.22 31.13 4.90
C CYS A 360 12.73 30.60 3.57
N SER A 361 13.95 30.08 3.56
CA SER A 361 14.54 29.37 2.43
C SER A 361 15.13 28.04 2.88
N PHE A 362 15.31 27.10 1.96
CA PHE A 362 16.00 25.83 2.22
C PHE A 362 17.41 25.88 1.66
N SER A 363 18.37 25.44 2.47
CA SER A 363 19.70 25.07 1.97
C SER A 363 19.67 23.72 1.25
N GLU A 364 20.80 23.32 0.67
CA GLU A 364 21.00 21.97 0.13
C GLU A 364 20.97 20.88 1.21
N GLY A 365 21.10 21.26 2.50
CA GLY A 365 21.00 20.35 3.64
C GLY A 365 19.58 19.86 3.94
N VAL A 366 18.56 20.47 3.32
CA VAL A 366 17.17 20.02 3.44
C VAL A 366 16.89 18.91 2.43
N SER A 367 16.33 17.79 2.89
CA SER A 367 15.70 16.80 2.01
C SER A 367 14.19 16.86 2.20
N TRP A 368 13.44 16.96 1.10
CA TRP A 368 11.98 17.12 1.14
C TRP A 368 11.27 15.85 0.69
N ILE A 369 10.70 15.12 1.64
CA ILE A 369 9.81 13.99 1.42
C ILE A 369 8.36 14.51 1.32
N SER A 370 7.81 14.44 0.11
CA SER A 370 6.52 15.03 -0.26
C SER A 370 5.47 13.93 -0.46
N LEU A 371 4.45 13.89 0.40
CA LEU A 371 3.46 12.83 0.46
C LEU A 371 2.07 13.37 0.06
N SER A 372 1.44 12.80 -0.96
CA SER A 372 0.07 13.14 -1.42
C SER A 372 -0.18 14.65 -1.54
N ALA A 373 0.75 15.39 -2.14
CA ALA A 373 0.72 16.85 -2.17
C ALA A 373 -0.36 17.38 -3.14
N PRO A 374 -1.32 18.21 -2.73
CA PRO A 374 -2.27 18.83 -3.65
C PRO A 374 -1.65 20.07 -4.32
N MET A 375 -0.56 19.92 -5.07
CA MET A 375 0.16 21.10 -5.60
C MET A 375 -0.62 21.90 -6.64
N GLN A 376 -1.67 21.34 -7.24
CA GLN A 376 -2.66 22.03 -8.08
C GLN A 376 -4.03 22.07 -7.41
N GLY A 377 -4.09 21.89 -6.09
CA GLY A 377 -5.33 21.72 -5.35
C GLY A 377 -5.98 20.35 -5.59
N SER A 378 -7.25 20.25 -5.25
CA SER A 378 -8.04 19.04 -5.29
C SER A 378 -9.48 19.33 -5.72
N LYS A 379 -10.01 18.53 -6.66
CA LYS A 379 -11.43 18.58 -7.00
C LYS A 379 -12.34 18.05 -5.89
N THR A 380 -11.80 17.32 -4.92
CA THR A 380 -12.55 16.93 -3.71
C THR A 380 -12.90 18.17 -2.86
N ALA A 381 -12.04 19.18 -2.81
CA ALA A 381 -12.37 20.45 -2.16
C ALA A 381 -13.44 21.24 -2.93
N ASN A 382 -13.45 21.17 -4.27
CA ASN A 382 -14.56 21.72 -5.07
C ASN A 382 -15.89 21.02 -4.77
N LEU A 383 -15.87 19.68 -4.67
CA LEU A 383 -17.04 18.90 -4.29
C LEU A 383 -17.56 19.32 -2.91
N LEU A 384 -16.69 19.54 -1.92
CA LEU A 384 -17.10 20.02 -0.61
C LEU A 384 -17.84 21.36 -0.69
N GLU A 385 -17.28 22.36 -1.37
CA GLU A 385 -17.91 23.68 -1.55
C GLU A 385 -19.29 23.55 -2.20
N GLN A 386 -19.40 22.72 -3.25
CA GLN A 386 -20.65 22.45 -3.94
C GLN A 386 -21.69 21.81 -3.00
N LYS A 387 -21.28 20.79 -2.23
CA LYS A 387 -22.16 20.11 -1.27
C LYS A 387 -22.61 21.05 -0.18
N CYS A 388 -21.72 21.84 0.41
CA CYS A 388 -22.10 22.81 1.44
C CYS A 388 -23.06 23.88 0.92
N SER A 389 -22.89 24.31 -0.34
CA SER A 389 -23.82 25.25 -0.98
C SER A 389 -25.18 24.62 -1.31
N SER A 390 -25.25 23.28 -1.40
CA SER A 390 -26.45 22.51 -1.78
C SER A 390 -27.17 21.87 -0.58
N GLY A 391 -26.95 22.36 0.65
CA GLY A 391 -27.59 21.82 1.86
C GLY A 391 -26.78 20.73 2.59
N GLY A 392 -25.51 20.57 2.25
CA GLY A 392 -24.57 19.64 2.91
C GLY A 392 -24.52 18.26 2.28
N TRP A 393 -24.10 17.27 3.08
CA TRP A 393 -23.91 15.89 2.64
C TRP A 393 -25.17 15.00 2.75
N GLY A 394 -26.29 15.56 3.22
CA GLY A 394 -27.53 14.80 3.50
C GLY A 394 -27.32 13.69 4.52
N ASP A 395 -28.07 12.59 4.38
CA ASP A 395 -27.95 11.36 5.20
C ASP A 395 -26.84 10.40 4.72
N ALA A 396 -25.90 10.86 3.87
CA ALA A 396 -24.86 10.01 3.34
C ALA A 396 -24.02 9.38 4.47
N PRO A 397 -23.73 8.06 4.43
CA PRO A 397 -23.01 7.35 5.48
C PRO A 397 -21.50 7.62 5.41
N ILE A 398 -21.11 8.89 5.57
CA ILE A 398 -19.72 9.36 5.44
C ILE A 398 -19.14 9.92 6.74
N LYS A 399 -19.73 9.60 7.90
CA LYS A 399 -19.38 10.21 9.21
C LYS A 399 -17.89 10.17 9.55
N GLU A 400 -17.19 9.08 9.22
CA GLU A 400 -15.73 8.96 9.44
C GLU A 400 -14.91 9.82 8.47
N ILE A 401 -15.40 9.99 7.24
CA ILE A 401 -14.74 10.75 6.18
C ILE A 401 -15.00 12.25 6.31
N LEU A 402 -16.09 12.67 6.97
CA LEU A 402 -16.39 14.09 7.23
C LEU A 402 -15.27 14.82 7.96
N ASN A 403 -14.45 14.12 8.75
CA ASN A 403 -13.25 14.69 9.36
C ASN A 403 -12.13 14.97 8.34
N LEU A 404 -12.12 14.25 7.21
CA LEU A 404 -11.13 14.35 6.14
C LEU A 404 -11.59 15.25 4.98
N VAL A 405 -12.85 15.13 4.55
CA VAL A 405 -13.42 15.97 3.48
C VAL A 405 -13.96 17.29 3.97
N GLY A 406 -14.11 17.47 5.28
CA GLY A 406 -14.56 18.72 5.88
C GLY A 406 -16.05 18.73 6.19
N LYS A 407 -16.41 19.62 7.13
CA LYS A 407 -17.78 19.88 7.55
C LYS A 407 -18.32 21.11 6.83
N CYS A 408 -19.64 21.25 6.82
CA CYS A 408 -20.30 22.46 6.33
C CYS A 408 -20.61 23.43 7.49
N PRO A 409 -20.47 24.75 7.30
CA PRO A 409 -19.91 25.42 6.11
C PRO A 409 -18.43 25.08 5.91
N ALA A 410 -17.99 25.04 4.65
CA ALA A 410 -16.61 24.71 4.32
C ALA A 410 -15.67 25.75 4.91
N GLU A 411 -14.73 25.29 5.74
CA GLU A 411 -13.76 26.16 6.40
C GLU A 411 -12.70 26.67 5.42
N ARG A 412 -12.05 27.78 5.77
CA ARG A 412 -11.11 28.49 4.89
C ARG A 412 -10.01 27.60 4.31
N ALA A 413 -9.45 26.69 5.11
CA ALA A 413 -8.37 25.82 4.64
C ALA A 413 -8.85 24.87 3.52
N PHE A 414 -10.08 24.37 3.61
CA PHE A 414 -10.67 23.55 2.56
C PHE A 414 -10.92 24.36 1.28
N LEU A 415 -11.43 25.59 1.41
CA LEU A 415 -11.70 26.46 0.26
C LEU A 415 -10.42 26.84 -0.51
N GLN A 416 -9.29 27.01 0.20
CA GLN A 416 -8.00 27.26 -0.44
C GLN A 416 -7.40 26.01 -1.13
N LEU A 417 -7.94 24.81 -0.88
CA LEU A 417 -7.51 23.56 -1.50
C LEU A 417 -8.28 23.21 -2.77
N LYS A 418 -9.23 24.04 -3.22
CA LYS A 418 -9.90 23.85 -4.52
C LYS A 418 -8.90 23.77 -5.65
N HIS A 419 -9.25 22.99 -6.68
CA HIS A 419 -8.39 22.79 -7.84
C HIS A 419 -8.01 24.12 -8.49
N GLN A 420 -6.74 24.26 -8.86
CA GLN A 420 -6.12 25.50 -9.32
C GLN A 420 -6.88 26.14 -10.50
N SER A 421 -7.50 25.34 -11.38
CA SER A 421 -8.28 25.84 -12.51
C SER A 421 -9.63 26.48 -12.15
N THR A 422 -10.03 26.44 -10.87
CA THR A 422 -11.36 26.86 -10.40
C THR A 422 -11.32 27.99 -9.37
N VAL A 423 -10.12 28.43 -8.99
CA VAL A 423 -9.91 29.49 -8.01
C VAL A 423 -9.69 30.83 -8.70
N ASP A 424 -9.73 31.93 -7.93
CA ASP A 424 -9.38 33.24 -8.46
C ASP A 424 -7.89 33.33 -8.85
N LEU A 425 -7.55 34.39 -9.59
CA LEU A 425 -6.18 34.62 -10.07
C LEU A 425 -5.16 34.72 -8.93
N THR A 426 -5.55 35.21 -7.74
CA THR A 426 -4.62 35.37 -6.62
C THR A 426 -4.19 34.00 -6.11
N LEU A 427 -5.16 33.12 -5.81
CA LEU A 427 -4.86 31.78 -5.33
C LEU A 427 -4.23 30.91 -6.43
N HIS A 428 -4.62 31.11 -7.69
CA HIS A 428 -3.99 30.47 -8.84
C HIS A 428 -2.48 30.78 -8.92
N ASP A 429 -2.10 32.05 -8.75
CA ASP A 429 -0.70 32.48 -8.81
C ASP A 429 0.09 32.02 -7.58
N GLN A 430 -0.55 31.95 -6.41
CA GLN A 430 0.04 31.35 -5.22
C GLN A 430 0.37 29.86 -5.45
N TYR A 431 -0.54 29.10 -6.08
CA TYR A 431 -0.27 27.71 -6.45
C TYR A 431 0.94 27.60 -7.38
N ALA A 432 0.98 28.41 -8.44
CA ALA A 432 2.10 28.42 -9.38
C ALA A 432 3.45 28.75 -8.68
N ALA A 433 3.44 29.68 -7.73
CA ALA A 433 4.63 30.05 -6.97
C ALA A 433 5.08 28.92 -6.01
N ALA A 434 4.15 28.28 -5.31
CA ALA A 434 4.44 27.14 -4.44
C ALA A 434 4.96 25.93 -5.23
N GLN A 435 4.38 25.66 -6.40
CA GLN A 435 4.87 24.65 -7.34
C GLN A 435 6.31 24.94 -7.77
N LYS A 436 6.61 26.18 -8.15
CA LYS A 436 7.97 26.61 -8.52
C LYS A 436 8.97 26.42 -7.38
N ALA A 437 8.59 26.74 -6.14
CA ALA A 437 9.43 26.51 -4.98
C ALA A 437 9.77 25.02 -4.79
N ARG A 438 8.78 24.12 -4.94
CA ARG A 438 9.01 22.67 -4.88
C ARG A 438 9.85 22.18 -6.06
N ILE A 439 9.55 22.62 -7.29
CA ILE A 439 10.30 22.26 -8.51
C ILE A 439 11.79 22.58 -8.35
N ASN A 440 12.10 23.78 -7.84
CA ASN A 440 13.47 24.28 -7.73
C ASN A 440 14.27 23.61 -6.60
N HIS A 441 13.64 22.93 -5.65
CA HIS A 441 14.35 22.20 -4.62
C HIS A 441 14.81 20.83 -5.16
N PRO A 442 16.14 20.56 -5.27
CA PRO A 442 16.63 19.38 -5.96
C PRO A 442 16.49 18.09 -5.14
N ALA A 443 16.65 18.16 -3.82
CA ALA A 443 16.64 17.00 -2.92
C ALA A 443 15.21 16.62 -2.49
N LYS A 444 14.32 16.39 -3.46
CA LYS A 444 12.92 15.99 -3.21
C LYS A 444 12.66 14.54 -3.64
N LYS A 445 11.80 13.87 -2.86
CA LYS A 445 11.26 12.54 -3.17
C LYS A 445 9.76 12.57 -2.93
N LEU A 446 8.99 11.99 -3.85
CA LEU A 446 7.54 12.07 -3.83
C LEU A 446 6.92 10.69 -3.58
N LEU A 447 5.87 10.64 -2.78
CA LEU A 447 4.94 9.52 -2.74
C LEU A 447 3.57 10.02 -3.17
N CYS A 448 3.05 9.47 -4.26
CA CYS A 448 1.74 9.79 -4.80
C CYS A 448 0.88 8.54 -4.83
N GLY A 449 -0.23 8.58 -4.09
CA GLY A 449 -1.23 7.52 -4.10
C GLY A 449 -2.09 7.55 -5.36
N VAL A 450 -2.45 6.37 -5.87
CA VAL A 450 -3.28 6.22 -7.09
C VAL A 450 -4.52 5.36 -6.88
N SER A 451 -4.78 4.96 -5.64
CA SER A 451 -5.93 4.11 -5.29
C SER A 451 -6.74 4.75 -4.18
N SER A 452 -7.96 5.19 -4.48
CA SER A 452 -8.90 5.72 -3.49
C SER A 452 -9.36 4.71 -2.43
N VAL A 453 -9.09 3.43 -2.69
CA VAL A 453 -9.31 2.31 -1.77
C VAL A 453 -8.06 2.06 -0.90
N GLY A 454 -6.88 2.11 -1.51
CA GLY A 454 -5.61 1.93 -0.81
C GLY A 454 -5.47 0.59 -0.12
N LEU A 455 -4.92 0.58 1.10
CA LEU A 455 -4.63 -0.61 1.89
C LEU A 455 -5.88 -1.29 2.48
N ASN A 456 -7.07 -0.66 2.44
CA ASN A 456 -8.38 -1.07 3.03
C ASN A 456 -8.80 -0.39 4.37
N THR A 457 -8.19 0.72 4.77
CA THR A 457 -8.48 1.42 6.03
C THR A 457 -9.49 2.50 5.72
N VAL A 458 -10.71 2.38 6.23
CA VAL A 458 -11.79 3.36 5.95
C VAL A 458 -12.16 3.40 4.45
N ALA A 459 -11.82 2.34 3.70
CA ALA A 459 -11.74 2.36 2.23
C ALA A 459 -13.07 2.44 1.48
N SER A 460 -14.22 2.21 2.14
CA SER A 460 -15.53 2.51 1.53
C SER A 460 -15.71 4.02 1.31
N GLY A 461 -15.10 4.82 2.16
CA GLY A 461 -15.35 6.23 2.26
C GLY A 461 -14.63 7.11 1.26
N LEU A 462 -13.31 6.94 1.17
CA LEU A 462 -12.50 7.66 0.20
C LEU A 462 -12.83 7.26 -1.23
N LYS A 463 -13.18 5.99 -1.46
CA LYS A 463 -13.72 5.52 -2.74
C LYS A 463 -15.00 6.29 -3.12
N PHE A 464 -15.95 6.41 -2.19
CA PHE A 464 -17.19 7.14 -2.43
C PHE A 464 -16.91 8.62 -2.76
N VAL A 465 -16.05 9.28 -1.98
CA VAL A 465 -15.67 10.68 -2.22
C VAL A 465 -14.98 10.85 -3.57
N SER A 466 -14.05 9.96 -3.92
CA SER A 466 -13.37 9.95 -5.22
C SER A 466 -14.38 9.84 -6.37
N SER A 467 -15.34 8.93 -6.27
CA SER A 467 -16.38 8.72 -7.30
C SER A 467 -17.24 9.96 -7.57
N LEU A 468 -17.34 10.88 -6.61
CA LEU A 468 -18.09 12.13 -6.74
C LEU A 468 -17.20 13.32 -7.09
N SER A 469 -15.89 13.24 -6.83
CA SER A 469 -14.96 14.36 -6.98
C SER A 469 -14.61 14.65 -8.45
N ASN A 470 -14.91 13.72 -9.37
CA ASN A 470 -14.63 13.84 -10.80
C ASN A 470 -13.16 14.23 -11.11
N HIS A 471 -12.21 13.58 -10.42
CA HIS A 471 -10.78 13.70 -10.73
C HIS A 471 -10.51 13.28 -12.17
N ASP A 472 -9.52 13.91 -12.81
CA ASP A 472 -9.22 13.68 -14.23
C ASP A 472 -8.50 12.35 -14.45
N THR A 473 -7.75 11.89 -13.44
CA THR A 473 -6.96 10.67 -13.50
C THR A 473 -7.06 9.84 -12.21
N GLU A 474 -6.19 8.83 -12.11
CA GLU A 474 -6.02 8.06 -10.89
C GLU A 474 -5.71 8.98 -9.70
N ASN A 475 -6.24 8.65 -8.53
CA ASN A 475 -6.21 9.52 -7.36
C ASN A 475 -6.22 8.69 -6.08
N ASP A 476 -5.73 9.28 -5.00
CA ASP A 476 -5.64 8.65 -3.69
C ASP A 476 -6.95 8.75 -2.88
N GLY A 477 -8.06 9.16 -3.50
CA GLY A 477 -9.31 9.45 -2.81
C GLY A 477 -9.59 10.93 -2.59
N VAL A 478 -8.53 11.75 -2.54
CA VAL A 478 -8.61 13.19 -2.28
C VAL A 478 -7.82 13.99 -3.31
N VAL A 479 -6.63 13.54 -3.69
CA VAL A 479 -5.70 14.25 -4.55
C VAL A 479 -5.43 13.45 -5.82
N ASP A 480 -5.57 14.13 -6.96
CA ASP A 480 -5.23 13.57 -8.27
C ASP A 480 -3.72 13.37 -8.42
N PHE A 481 -3.32 12.30 -9.11
CA PHE A 481 -1.92 11.94 -9.32
C PHE A 481 -1.09 13.08 -9.94
N TRP A 482 -1.64 13.84 -10.89
CA TRP A 482 -0.90 14.94 -11.53
C TRP A 482 -0.73 16.15 -10.62
N SER A 483 -1.73 16.43 -9.78
CA SER A 483 -1.60 17.43 -8.72
C SER A 483 -0.48 17.03 -7.73
N CYS A 484 -0.38 15.74 -7.38
CA CYS A 484 0.72 15.22 -6.57
C CYS A 484 2.08 15.29 -7.24
N GLY A 485 2.16 14.97 -8.53
CA GLY A 485 3.39 14.81 -9.28
C GLY A 485 4.12 16.09 -9.69
N VAL A 486 3.55 17.29 -9.48
CA VAL A 486 4.14 18.55 -10.00
C VAL A 486 5.62 18.75 -9.65
N GLY A 487 6.49 18.82 -10.67
CA GLY A 487 7.93 18.98 -10.47
C GLY A 487 8.73 17.69 -10.46
N VAL A 488 8.08 16.59 -10.85
CA VAL A 488 8.69 15.35 -11.30
C VAL A 488 8.06 14.99 -12.65
N SER A 489 8.85 14.51 -13.61
CA SER A 489 8.31 14.05 -14.90
C SER A 489 7.54 12.74 -14.73
N THR A 490 6.63 12.45 -15.66
CA THR A 490 5.85 11.20 -15.66
C THR A 490 6.75 9.96 -15.67
N SER A 491 7.87 10.02 -16.40
CA SER A 491 8.92 9.01 -16.46
C SER A 491 9.78 8.91 -15.19
N GLY A 492 9.64 9.86 -14.26
CA GLY A 492 10.39 9.91 -13.01
C GLY A 492 9.76 9.12 -11.87
N PHE A 493 8.57 8.55 -12.09
CA PHE A 493 7.86 7.71 -11.13
C PHE A 493 8.09 6.22 -11.41
N GLY A 494 8.16 5.44 -10.34
CA GLY A 494 8.08 3.98 -10.38
C GLY A 494 7.17 3.46 -9.27
N ASP A 495 6.76 2.22 -9.40
CA ASP A 495 5.85 1.50 -8.50
C ASP A 495 6.60 0.62 -7.48
N SER A 496 7.90 0.87 -7.30
CA SER A 496 8.74 0.13 -6.36
C SER A 496 9.09 0.95 -5.13
N THR A 497 9.23 0.29 -3.98
CA THR A 497 9.77 0.90 -2.75
C THR A 497 11.18 1.48 -2.91
N ARG A 498 11.88 1.12 -4.00
CA ARG A 498 13.21 1.64 -4.34
C ARG A 498 13.16 2.86 -5.27
N SER A 499 11.99 3.22 -5.80
CA SER A 499 11.83 4.37 -6.68
C SER A 499 11.92 5.68 -5.89
N ALA A 500 12.71 6.65 -6.39
CA ALA A 500 12.84 7.95 -5.75
C ALA A 500 11.50 8.71 -5.69
N ASN A 501 10.68 8.56 -6.74
CA ASN A 501 9.30 9.03 -6.76
C ASN A 501 8.40 7.81 -6.93
N TYR A 502 7.52 7.61 -5.96
CA TYR A 502 6.81 6.37 -5.75
C TYR A 502 5.34 6.56 -6.07
N LYS A 503 4.90 5.86 -7.12
CA LYS A 503 3.53 5.79 -7.56
C LYS A 503 2.91 4.55 -6.93
N ALA A 504 2.12 4.76 -5.88
CA ALA A 504 1.74 3.70 -4.96
C ALA A 504 0.23 3.47 -4.99
N SER A 505 -0.21 2.20 -4.95
CA SER A 505 -1.61 1.80 -4.82
C SER A 505 -2.15 2.04 -3.40
N LEU A 506 -2.06 3.29 -2.96
CA LEU A 506 -2.36 3.77 -1.61
C LEU A 506 -3.41 4.88 -1.68
N ASN A 507 -4.25 4.94 -0.65
CA ASN A 507 -5.18 6.06 -0.47
C ASN A 507 -4.53 7.19 0.32
N HIS A 508 -5.20 8.34 0.41
CA HIS A 508 -4.69 9.57 1.02
C HIS A 508 -4.31 9.41 2.49
N LEU A 509 -4.90 8.44 3.21
CA LEU A 509 -4.55 8.17 4.60
C LEU A 509 -3.34 7.25 4.69
N ASP A 510 -3.24 6.25 3.83
CA ASP A 510 -2.12 5.32 3.81
C ASP A 510 -0.79 6.01 3.52
N THR A 511 -0.80 7.05 2.68
CA THR A 511 0.41 7.82 2.34
C THR A 511 0.99 8.60 3.53
N SER A 512 0.23 8.74 4.63
CA SER A 512 0.72 9.27 5.90
C SER A 512 1.29 8.20 6.84
N PHE A 513 1.53 6.97 6.35
CA PHE A 513 2.13 5.84 7.08
C PHE A 513 1.27 5.26 8.21
N ARG A 514 0.15 5.89 8.55
CA ARG A 514 -0.67 5.52 9.72
C ARG A 514 -1.19 4.08 9.70
N ASN A 515 -1.21 3.49 8.51
CA ASN A 515 -1.76 2.17 8.23
C ASN A 515 -0.68 1.09 8.01
N GLY A 516 0.60 1.45 8.11
CA GLY A 516 1.70 0.51 7.89
C GLY A 516 1.91 0.17 6.42
N ASP A 517 2.38 -1.06 6.17
CA ASP A 517 2.67 -1.58 4.83
C ASP A 517 1.65 -2.66 4.42
N GLY A 518 1.31 -2.68 3.14
CA GLY A 518 0.51 -3.75 2.55
C GLY A 518 1.24 -5.10 2.56
N TRP A 519 0.47 -6.16 2.75
CA TRP A 519 0.94 -7.56 2.77
C TRP A 519 1.34 -8.12 1.40
N TRP A 520 1.07 -7.41 0.32
CA TRP A 520 1.46 -7.74 -1.04
C TRP A 520 1.67 -6.45 -1.81
N GLY A 521 2.38 -6.53 -2.94
CA GLY A 521 2.58 -5.39 -3.82
C GLY A 521 3.77 -4.57 -3.35
N ASP A 522 4.80 -4.42 -4.19
CA ASP A 522 5.87 -3.46 -3.88
C ASP A 522 5.36 -2.01 -3.94
N ASP A 523 4.23 -1.78 -4.61
CA ASP A 523 3.53 -0.50 -4.74
C ASP A 523 2.57 -0.17 -3.58
N ARG A 524 2.60 -0.99 -2.51
CA ARG A 524 1.69 -0.88 -1.35
C ARG A 524 2.44 -0.74 -0.02
N LYS A 525 3.73 -0.43 -0.04
CA LYS A 525 4.56 -0.36 1.17
C LYS A 525 5.11 1.06 1.46
N PRO A 526 4.29 2.00 1.94
CA PRO A 526 4.73 3.38 2.15
C PRO A 526 5.82 3.51 3.21
N VAL A 527 5.81 2.68 4.26
CA VAL A 527 6.82 2.75 5.33
C VAL A 527 8.15 2.20 4.85
N LYS A 528 8.14 1.04 4.17
CA LYS A 528 9.36 0.53 3.53
C LYS A 528 9.92 1.51 2.50
N TRP A 529 9.08 2.11 1.66
CA TRP A 529 9.51 3.15 0.73
C TRP A 529 10.18 4.30 1.48
N PHE A 530 9.58 4.79 2.56
CA PHE A 530 10.15 5.89 3.34
C PHE A 530 11.54 5.55 3.86
N GLU A 531 11.73 4.38 4.48
CA GLU A 531 13.05 3.93 4.93
C GLU A 531 14.09 3.91 3.81
N CYS A 532 13.72 3.41 2.63
CA CYS A 532 14.62 3.29 1.49
C CYS A 532 14.82 4.61 0.74
N ALA A 533 13.89 5.55 0.90
CA ALA A 533 13.97 6.90 0.37
C ALA A 533 14.79 7.84 1.26
N LEU A 534 15.14 7.46 2.48
CA LEU A 534 16.06 8.22 3.33
C LEU A 534 17.53 7.88 3.03
#